data_AF-A0A0S8AYF4-F1
#
_entry.id   AF-A0A0S8AYF4-F1
#
_cell.length_a   1.000
_cell.length_b   1.000
_cell.length_c   1.000
_cell.angle_alpha   90.00
_cell.angle_beta   90.00
_cell.angle_gamma   90.00
#
_symmetry.space_group_name_H-M   'P 1'
#
loop_
_entity.id
_entity.type
_entity.pdbx_description
1 polymer ?
#
loop_
_entity_poly.entity_id
_entity_poly.type
_entity_poly.pdbx_seq_one_letter_code
_entity_poly.pdbx_strand_id
1 'polypeptide(L)' 'MDTQTLINTGVGIILAGIGWWSRMMWESVQKIEENLHRVEVDIPKSYVSKDDFSKTMKHIEDMFQRIYDKLDDKVDKP' A
#
# COMPACT_ATOMS: atom_id res chain seq x y z
N MET A 1 51.91 19.84 5.13
CA MET A 1 50.64 20.58 4.89
C MET A 1 50.26 21.22 6.21
N ASP A 2 49.85 22.48 6.19
CA ASP A 2 49.51 23.23 7.39
C ASP A 2 48.31 22.56 8.10
N THR A 3 48.41 22.35 9.41
CA THR A 3 47.35 21.68 10.21
C THR A 3 46.00 22.39 10.07
N GLN A 4 46.04 23.71 9.86
CA GLN A 4 44.84 24.52 9.60
C GLN A 4 44.16 24.15 8.27
N THR A 5 44.92 23.89 7.21
CA THR A 5 44.38 23.45 5.92
C THR A 5 43.70 22.08 6.04
N LEU A 6 44.29 21.16 6.79
CA LEU A 6 43.74 19.81 6.98
C LEU A 6 42.39 19.84 7.71
N ILE A 7 42.28 20.66 8.76
CA ILE A 7 41.03 20.82 9.53
C ILE A 7 39.96 21.50 8.67
N ASN A 8 40.32 22.58 7.95
CA ASN A 8 39.35 23.33 7.15
C ASN A 8 38.79 22.48 5.99
N THR A 9 39.64 21.66 5.35
CA THR A 9 39.19 20.69 4.33
C THR A 9 38.29 19.61 4.93
N GLY A 10 38.64 19.07 6.11
CA GLY A 10 37.82 18.08 6.80
C GLY A 10 36.42 18.61 7.15
N VAL A 11 36.34 19.83 7.69
CA VAL A 11 35.06 20.50 7.98
C VAL A 11 34.28 20.78 6.70
N GLY A 12 34.94 21.19 5.62
CA GLY A 12 34.31 21.39 4.32
C GLY A 12 33.65 20.12 3.77
N ILE A 13 34.31 18.96 3.91
CA ILE A 13 33.75 17.66 3.51
C ILE A 13 32.54 17.30 4.35
N ILE A 14 32.59 17.54 5.66
CA ILE A 14 31.47 17.24 6.58
C ILE A 14 30.27 18.12 6.23
N LEU A 15 30.46 19.43 6.03
CA LEU A 15 29.39 20.36 5.66
C LEU A 15 28.78 20.03 4.31
N ALA A 16 29.61 19.66 3.32
CA ALA A 16 29.14 19.19 2.03
C ALA A 16 28.33 17.88 2.16
N GLY A 17 28.77 16.95 3.02
CA GLY A 17 28.08 15.71 3.33
C GLY A 17 26.71 15.95 3.98
N ILE A 18 26.62 16.87 4.94
CA ILE A 18 25.36 17.24 5.60
C ILE A 18 24.41 17.92 4.61
N GLY A 19 24.92 18.80 3.75
CA GLY A 19 24.11 19.44 2.70
C GLY A 19 23.54 18.43 1.72
N TRP A 20 24.37 17.49 1.25
CA TRP A 20 23.92 16.41 0.38
C TRP A 20 22.91 15.48 1.07
N TRP A 21 23.15 15.14 2.34
CA TRP A 21 22.23 14.32 3.13
C TRP A 21 20.88 15.01 3.36
N SER A 22 20.87 16.32 3.57
CA SER A 22 19.64 17.11 3.71
C SER A 22 18.79 17.04 2.43
N ARG A 23 19.43 17.06 1.25
CA ARG A 23 18.74 16.85 -0.03
C ARG A 23 18.13 15.46 -0.13
N MET A 24 18.86 14.42 0.28
CA MET A 24 18.35 13.04 0.29
C MET A 24 17.14 12.87 1.24
N MET A 25 17.18 13.53 2.39
CA MET A 25 16.06 13.54 3.33
C MET A 25 14.83 14.24 2.73
N TRP A 26 15.02 15.36 2.02
CA TRP A 26 13.95 16.04 1.33
C TRP A 26 13.30 15.16 0.25
N GLU A 27 14.10 14.50 -0.59
CA GLU A 27 13.59 13.57 -1.61
C GLU A 27 12.80 12.40 -0.99
N SER A 28 13.21 11.91 0.18
CA SER A 28 12.51 10.86 0.91
C SER A 28 11.16 11.32 1.46
N VAL A 29 11.09 12.55 1.98
CA VAL A 29 9.84 13.16 2.47
C VAL A 29 8.84 13.33 1.33
N GLN A 30 9.30 13.85 0.18
CA GLN A 30 8.45 14.01 -1.00
C GLN A 30 7.90 12.66 -1.49
N LYS A 31 8.71 11.60 -1.47
CA LYS A 31 8.26 10.26 -1.84
C LYS A 31 7.19 9.71 -0.89
N ILE A 32 7.28 10.01 0.40
CA ILE A 32 6.27 9.60 1.38
C ILE A 32 4.94 10.33 1.12
N GLU A 33 5.00 11.63 0.85
CA GLU A 33 3.82 12.43 0.49
C GLU A 33 3.14 11.90 -0.80
N GLU A 34 3.94 11.56 -1.82
CA GLU A 34 3.42 10.94 -3.04
C GLU A 34 2.74 9.60 -2.78
N ASN A 35 3.34 8.75 -1.93
CA ASN A 35 2.75 7.47 -1.56
C ASN A 35 1.46 7.64 -0.75
N LEU A 36 1.38 8.66 0.12
CA LEU A 36 0.16 8.97 0.86
C LEU A 36 -0.97 9.38 -0.09
N HIS A 37 -0.67 10.24 -1.08
CA HIS A 37 -1.64 10.64 -2.09
C HIS A 37 -2.09 9.47 -2.96
N ARG A 38 -1.17 8.57 -3.33
CA ARG A 38 -1.52 7.32 -4.02
C ARG A 38 -2.43 6.43 -3.18
N VAL A 39 -2.15 6.29 -1.89
CA VAL A 39 -2.99 5.51 -0.96
C VAL A 39 -4.37 6.14 -0.82
N GLU A 40 -4.48 7.47 -0.68
CA GLU A 40 -5.76 8.17 -0.62
C GLU A 40 -6.62 7.93 -1.88
N VAL A 41 -5.98 7.88 -3.05
CA VAL A 41 -6.65 7.60 -4.33
C VAL A 41 -6.96 6.10 -4.54
N ASP A 42 -6.15 5.19 -3.99
CA ASP A 42 -6.37 3.73 -4.10
C ASP A 42 -7.28 3.15 -3.01
N ILE A 43 -7.47 3.84 -1.88
CA ILE A 43 -8.45 3.47 -0.85
C ILE A 43 -9.87 3.32 -1.42
N PRO A 44 -10.42 4.26 -2.21
CA PRO A 44 -11.76 4.08 -2.78
C PRO A 44 -11.86 2.98 -3.84
N LYS A 45 -10.73 2.45 -4.35
CA LYS A 45 -10.72 1.32 -5.30
C LYS A 45 -10.65 -0.05 -4.64
N SER A 46 -10.00 -0.14 -3.48
CA SER A 46 -9.79 -1.40 -2.76
C SER A 46 -10.76 -1.62 -1.59
N TYR A 47 -11.45 -0.57 -1.15
CA TYR A 47 -12.51 -0.69 -0.17
C TYR A 47 -13.78 -1.21 -0.86
N VAL A 48 -13.78 -2.51 -1.17
CA VAL A 48 -15.03 -3.25 -1.43
C VAL A 48 -15.90 -2.99 -0.21
N SER A 49 -16.95 -2.18 -0.39
CA SER A 49 -17.86 -1.87 0.71
C SER A 49 -18.35 -3.19 1.28
N LYS A 50 -18.50 -3.27 2.62
CA LYS A 50 -19.10 -4.45 3.27
C LYS A 50 -20.41 -4.86 2.58
N ASP A 51 -21.12 -3.88 2.02
CA ASP A 51 -22.30 -4.05 1.18
C ASP A 51 -22.03 -4.88 -0.09
N ASP A 52 -21.01 -4.55 -0.89
CA ASP A 52 -20.66 -5.32 -2.10
C ASP A 52 -20.18 -6.73 -1.76
N PHE A 53 -19.38 -6.89 -0.71
CA PHE A 53 -18.98 -8.22 -0.23
C PHE A 53 -20.20 -9.04 0.24
N SER A 54 -21.13 -8.42 0.96
CA SER A 54 -22.36 -9.08 1.43
C SER A 54 -23.29 -9.45 0.27
N LYS A 55 -23.38 -8.61 -0.77
CA LYS A 55 -24.13 -8.91 -2.00
C LYS A 55 -23.54 -10.11 -2.75
N THR A 56 -22.21 -10.14 -2.91
CA THR A 56 -21.53 -11.28 -3.55
C THR A 56 -21.69 -12.56 -2.72
N MET A 57 -21.58 -12.47 -1.39
CA MET A 57 -21.79 -13.62 -0.50
C MET A 57 -23.21 -14.18 -0.60
N LYS A 58 -24.24 -13.31 -0.57
CA LYS A 58 -25.64 -13.74 -0.77
C LYS A 58 -25.85 -14.40 -2.13
N HIS A 59 -25.24 -13.87 -3.19
CA HIS A 59 -25.32 -14.48 -4.51
C HIS A 59 -24.72 -15.90 -4.54
N ILE A 60 -23.60 -16.09 -3.84
CA ILE A 60 -22.96 -17.41 -3.68
C ILE A 60 -23.87 -18.35 -2.87
N GLU A 61 -24.44 -17.89 -1.75
CA GLU A 61 -25.40 -18.68 -0.95
C GLU A 61 -26.62 -19.10 -1.77
N ASP A 62 -27.22 -18.19 -2.55
CA ASP A 62 -28.35 -18.50 -3.44
C ASP A 62 -27.99 -19.55 -4.51
N MET A 63 -26.78 -19.48 -5.04
CA MET A 63 -26.29 -20.49 -5.98
C MET A 63 -26.14 -21.86 -5.31
N PHE A 64 -25.60 -21.91 -4.08
CA PHE A 64 -25.49 -23.14 -3.32
C PHE A 64 -26.86 -23.71 -2.93
N GLN A 65 -27.80 -22.85 -2.52
CA GLN A 65 -29.18 -23.24 -2.21
C GLN A 65 -29.83 -23.92 -3.42
N ARG A 66 -29.72 -23.33 -4.61
CA ARG A 66 -30.25 -23.92 -5.86
C ARG A 66 -29.57 -25.24 -6.24
N ILE A 67 -28.29 -25.40 -5.92
CA ILE A 67 -27.58 -26.67 -6.13
C ILE A 67 -28.09 -27.71 -5.15
N TYR A 68 -28.30 -27.31 -3.88
CA TYR A 68 -28.83 -28.18 -2.83
C TYR A 68 -30.26 -28.62 -3.13
N ASP A 69 -31.14 -27.71 -3.50
CA ASP A 69 -32.53 -28.01 -3.89
C ASP A 69 -32.56 -28.97 -5.08
N LYS A 70 -31.71 -28.76 -6.09
CA LYS A 70 -31.58 -29.68 -7.24
C LYS A 70 -30.95 -31.02 -6.88
N LEU A 71 -30.13 -31.07 -5.83
CA LEU A 71 -29.53 -32.29 -5.32
C LEU A 71 -30.57 -33.08 -4.52
N ASP A 72 -31.37 -32.41 -3.69
CA ASP A 72 -32.45 -32.99 -2.88
C ASP A 72 -33.59 -33.52 -3.79
N ASP A 73 -33.98 -32.74 -4.82
CA ASP A 73 -34.90 -33.19 -5.87
C ASP A 73 -34.37 -34.39 -6.67
N LYS A 74 -33.05 -34.62 -6.67
CA LYS A 74 -32.41 -35.80 -7.29
C LYS A 74 -32.25 -36.97 -6.33
N VAL A 75 -32.36 -36.77 -5.02
CA VAL A 75 -32.25 -37.80 -3.99
C VAL A 75 -33.60 -38.50 -3.77
N ASP A 76 -34.72 -37.87 -4.13
CA ASP A 76 -36.02 -38.54 -4.19
C ASP A 76 -36.32 -39.14 -5.58
N LYS A 77 -35.69 -40.29 -5.85
CA LYS A 77 -36.26 -41.44 -6.58
C LYS A 77 -35.29 -42.63 -6.52
N PRO A 78 -35.84 -43.85 -6.41
CA PRO A 78 -35.35 -44.97 -5.57
C PRO A 78 -33.95 -45.50 -5.86
#